data_AF-A0AA96PBB3-F1
#
_entry.id   AF-A0AA96PBB3-F1
#
_cell.length_a   1.000
_cell.length_b   1.000
_cell.length_c   1.000
_cell.angle_alpha   90.00
_cell.angle_beta   90.00
_cell.angle_gamma   90.00
#
_symmetry.space_group_name_H-M   'P 1'
#
loop_
_entity.id
_entity.type
_entity.pdbx_description
1 polymer ?
#
loop_
_entity_poly.entity_id
_entity_poly.type
_entity_poly.pdbx_seq_one_letter_code
_entity_poly.pdbx_strand_id
1 'polypeptide(L)'
;MSGFDIFAWIVLIILMACAVAVFCIAGWLPGHIAKTRGHRQAEAVTVAGWVTLICGFALWPVALIWAYVDVPVSSKREQQS
;
A
#
# COMPACT_ATOMS: atom_id res chain seq x y z
N MET A 1 21.91 -22.74 -25.96
CA MET A 1 20.91 -22.68 -24.87
C MET A 1 19.76 -23.56 -25.30
N SER A 2 19.34 -24.49 -24.44
CA SER A 2 18.25 -25.41 -24.78
C SER A 2 16.93 -24.66 -24.90
N GLY A 3 15.94 -25.22 -25.62
CA GLY A 3 14.60 -24.61 -25.70
C GLY A 3 13.94 -24.43 -24.31
N PHE A 4 14.26 -25.31 -23.37
CA PHE A 4 13.83 -25.21 -21.97
C PHE A 4 14.46 -24.03 -21.24
N ASP A 5 15.73 -23.69 -21.53
CA ASP A 5 16.37 -22.51 -20.93
C ASP A 5 15.66 -21.21 -21.36
N ILE A 6 15.29 -21.11 -22.63
CA ILE A 6 14.56 -19.94 -23.16
C ILE A 6 13.17 -19.83 -22.50
N PHE A 7 12.45 -20.95 -22.40
CA PHE A 7 11.16 -21.00 -21.72
C PHE A 7 11.27 -20.61 -20.24
N ALA A 8 12.26 -21.15 -19.53
CA ALA A 8 12.50 -20.84 -18.13
C ALA A 8 12.78 -19.34 -17.92
N TRP A 9 13.58 -18.71 -18.79
CA TRP A 9 13.84 -17.27 -18.74
C TRP A 9 12.58 -16.43 -18.96
N ILE A 10 11.73 -16.81 -19.91
CA ILE A 10 10.46 -16.11 -20.16
C ILE A 10 9.58 -16.18 -18.90
N VAL A 11 9.41 -17.38 -18.34
CA VAL A 11 8.62 -17.58 -17.12
C VAL A 11 9.21 -16.80 -15.95
N LEU A 12 10.54 -16.82 -15.78
CA LEU A 12 11.23 -16.09 -14.73
C LEU A 12 10.97 -14.58 -14.83
N ILE A 13 11.07 -14.02 -16.03
CA ILE A 13 10.80 -12.59 -16.27
C ILE A 13 9.33 -12.26 -15.95
N ILE A 14 8.38 -13.09 -16.38
CA ILE A 14 6.96 -12.89 -16.08
C ILE A 14 6.72 -12.98 -14.57
N LEU A 15 7.32 -13.96 -13.90
CA LEU A 15 7.18 -14.14 -12.46
C LEU A 15 7.72 -12.92 -11.71
N MET A 16 8.89 -12.42 -12.12
CA MET A 16 9.49 -11.21 -11.56
C MET A 16 8.60 -9.98 -11.79
N ALA A 17 8.07 -9.81 -13.01
CA ALA A 17 7.16 -8.72 -13.34
C ALA A 17 5.87 -8.79 -12.50
N CYS A 18 5.30 -9.99 -12.32
CA CYS A 18 4.15 -10.20 -11.45
C CYS A 18 4.47 -9.87 -9.99
N ALA A 19 5.62 -10.30 -9.47
CA ALA A 19 6.03 -10.00 -8.10
C ALA A 19 6.14 -8.49 -7.87
N VAL A 20 6.79 -7.76 -8.79
CA VAL A 20 6.91 -6.29 -8.73
C VAL A 20 5.53 -5.62 -8.86
N ALA A 21 4.67 -6.10 -9.75
CA ALA A 21 3.32 -5.56 -9.92
C ALA A 21 2.50 -5.69 -8.62
N VAL A 22 2.53 -6.87 -7.99
CA VAL A 22 1.88 -7.10 -6.69
C VAL A 22 2.46 -6.17 -5.64
N PHE A 23 3.78 -5.96 -5.62
CA PHE A 23 4.45 -5.06 -4.68
C PHE A 23 4.05 -3.59 -4.85
N CYS A 24 3.93 -3.12 -6.09
CA CYS A 24 3.45 -1.77 -6.39
C CYS A 24 1.98 -1.58 -6.00
N ILE A 25 1.12 -2.54 -6.34
CA ILE A 25 -0.31 -2.51 -5.98
C ILE A 25 -0.46 -2.52 -4.46
N ALA A 26 0.36 -3.31 -3.77
CA ALA A 26 0.40 -3.40 -2.32
C ALA A 26 0.69 -2.03 -1.66
N GLY A 27 1.66 -1.28 -2.18
CA GLY A 27 2.01 0.05 -1.66
C GLY A 27 0.98 1.13 -1.98
N TRP A 28 0.26 0.99 -3.10
CA TRP A 28 -0.73 1.99 -3.54
C TRP A 28 -2.10 1.83 -2.87
N LEU A 29 -2.47 0.61 -2.45
CA LEU A 29 -3.78 0.32 -1.87
C LEU A 29 -4.14 1.17 -0.63
N PRO A 30 -3.26 1.33 0.38
CA PRO A 30 -3.57 2.09 1.60
C PRO A 30 -3.86 3.56 1.30
N GLY A 31 -3.07 4.16 0.40
CA GLY A 31 -3.22 5.55 0.00
C GLY A 31 -4.49 5.83 -0.79
N HIS A 32 -4.85 4.92 -1.71
CA HIS A 32 -6.08 5.06 -2.49
C HIS A 32 -7.33 4.95 -1.61
N ILE A 33 -7.35 4.02 -0.64
CA ILE A 33 -8.45 3.85 0.31
C ILE A 33 -8.57 5.06 1.25
N ALA A 34 -7.44 5.59 1.74
CA ALA A 34 -7.46 6.78 2.60
C ALA A 34 -7.97 8.04 1.86
N LYS A 35 -7.60 8.19 0.58
CA LYS A 35 -8.04 9.33 -0.26
C LYS A 35 -9.53 9.28 -0.59
N THR A 36 -10.08 8.09 -0.84
CA THR A 36 -11.52 7.93 -1.14
C THR A 36 -12.41 8.08 0.10
N ARG A 37 -11.87 7.86 1.31
CA ARG A 37 -12.59 7.98 2.59
C ARG A 37 -12.58 9.38 3.21
N GLY A 38 -11.80 10.32 2.66
CA GLY A 38 -11.75 11.70 3.19
C GLY A 38 -10.88 11.87 4.44
N HIS A 39 -9.89 10.97 4.66
CA HIS A 39 -8.94 11.12 5.76
C HIS A 39 -8.09 12.38 5.61
N ARG A 40 -7.99 13.18 6.67
CA ARG A 40 -7.15 14.39 6.72
C ARG A 40 -5.64 14.10 6.55
N GLN A 41 -5.23 12.83 6.69
CA GLN A 41 -3.84 12.36 6.58
C GLN A 41 -3.64 11.26 5.52
N ALA A 42 -4.36 11.31 4.38
CA ALA A 42 -4.21 10.34 3.30
C ALA A 42 -2.76 10.17 2.80
N GLU A 43 -1.97 11.25 2.80
CA GLU A 43 -0.54 11.25 2.47
C GLU A 43 0.28 10.41 3.48
N ALA A 44 0.00 10.54 4.79
CA ALA A 44 0.73 9.81 5.83
C ALA A 44 0.51 8.30 5.75
N VAL A 45 -0.72 7.87 5.43
CA VAL A 45 -1.07 6.46 5.24
C VAL A 45 -0.42 5.89 3.98
N THR A 46 -0.31 6.70 2.92
CA THR A 46 0.40 6.32 1.69
C THR A 46 1.88 6.09 1.98
N VAL A 47 2.53 7.04 2.66
CA VAL A 47 3.94 6.92 3.06
C VAL A 47 4.15 5.75 4.03
N ALA A 48 3.25 5.55 5.00
CA ALA A 48 3.32 4.41 5.91
C ALA A 48 3.19 3.06 5.19
N GLY A 49 2.33 2.96 4.18
CA GLY A 49 2.22 1.77 3.32
C GLY A 49 3.53 1.44 2.59
N TRP A 50 4.15 2.45 1.98
CA TRP A 50 5.45 2.29 1.30
C TRP A 50 6.61 1.98 2.27
N VAL A 51 6.68 2.69 3.40
CA VAL A 51 7.70 2.48 4.43
C VAL A 51 7.57 1.10 5.06
N THR A 52 6.37 0.64 5.38
CA THR A 52 6.16 -0.70 5.96
C THR A 52 6.41 -1.82 4.95
N LEU A 53 6.15 -1.61 3.65
CA LEU A 53 6.54 -2.56 2.59
C LEU A 53 8.05 -2.70 2.45
N ILE A 54 8.78 -1.58 2.43
CA ILE A 54 10.24 -1.58 2.23
C ILE A 54 10.98 -2.01 3.51
N CYS A 55 10.57 -1.49 4.66
CA CYS A 55 11.30 -1.65 5.92
C CYS A 55 10.84 -2.88 6.72
N GLY A 56 9.62 -3.37 6.46
CA GLY A 56 8.96 -4.31 7.35
C GLY A 56 8.21 -5.47 6.72
N PHE A 57 8.02 -5.52 5.39
CA PHE A 57 7.24 -6.49 4.56
C PHE A 57 6.01 -7.13 5.25
N ALA A 58 6.21 -7.91 6.31
CA ALA A 58 5.23 -8.37 7.28
C ALA A 58 4.46 -7.27 8.07
N LEU A 59 4.99 -6.05 8.21
CA LEU A 59 4.30 -4.95 8.92
C LEU A 59 3.26 -4.19 8.07
N TRP A 60 3.20 -4.46 6.77
CA TRP A 60 2.25 -3.85 5.84
C TRP A 60 0.76 -3.94 6.27
N PRO A 61 0.22 -5.07 6.79
CA PRO A 61 -1.17 -5.12 7.28
C PRO A 61 -1.46 -4.13 8.41
N VAL A 62 -0.46 -3.72 9.20
CA VAL A 62 -0.64 -2.72 10.26
C VAL A 62 -0.95 -1.35 9.66
N ALA A 63 -0.30 -0.98 8.54
CA ALA A 63 -0.60 0.26 7.82
C ALA A 63 -2.02 0.24 7.21
N LEU A 64 -2.48 -0.92 6.73
CA LEU A 64 -3.86 -1.11 6.28
C LEU A 64 -4.88 -1.01 7.41
N ILE A 65 -4.58 -1.59 8.58
CA ILE A 65 -5.42 -1.45 9.78
C ILE A 65 -5.51 0.02 10.18
N TRP A 66 -4.41 0.76 10.14
CA TRP A 66 -4.39 2.19 10.46
C TRP A 66 -5.15 3.04 9.44
N ALA A 67 -5.13 2.67 8.16
CA ALA A 67 -6.00 3.25 7.13
C ALA A 67 -7.50 3.00 7.39
N TYR A 68 -7.83 1.95 8.15
CA TYR A 68 -9.22 1.60 8.50
C TYR A 68 -9.67 2.18 9.84
N VAL A 69 -8.76 2.39 10.79
CA VAL A 69 -9.04 2.92 12.15
C VAL A 69 -9.08 4.45 12.14
N ASP A 70 -9.80 5.08 11.21
CA ASP A 70 -9.96 6.53 11.24
C ASP A 70 -10.51 6.97 12.60
N VAL A 71 -9.68 7.69 13.37
CA VAL A 71 -10.07 8.23 14.67
C VAL A 71 -10.94 9.46 14.37
N PRO A 72 -12.22 9.47 14.76
CA PRO A 72 -13.08 10.61 14.49
C PRO A 72 -12.45 11.86 15.10
N VAL A 73 -12.20 12.85 14.24
CA VAL A 73 -11.74 14.18 14.66
C VAL A 73 -12.79 14.71 15.63
N SER A 74 -12.40 14.83 16.91
CA SER A 74 -13.24 15.37 17.97
C SER A 74 -13.88 16.67 17.49
N SER A 75 -15.21 16.69 17.52
CA SER A 75 -16.06 17.81 17.14
C SER A 75 -15.50 19.11 17.74
N LYS A 76 -15.07 20.03 16.86
CA LYS A 76 -14.82 21.41 17.26
C LYS A 76 -16.18 22.12 17.42
N ARG A 77 -16.96 21.76 18.45
CA ARG A 77 -18.08 22.56 18.94
C ARG A 77 -17.54 23.74 19.74
N GLU A 78 -16.87 24.70 19.10
CA GLU A 78 -16.52 25.94 19.80
C GLU A 78 -16.23 27.10 18.85
N GLN A 79 -17.02 27.29 17.79
CA GLN A 79 -17.00 28.54 17.02
C GLN A 79 -18.40 28.87 16.50
N GLN A 80 -19.21 29.46 17.37
CA GLN A 80 -20.30 30.44 17.14
C GLN A 80 -21.41 30.23 18.18
N SER A 81 -21.07 30.53 19.43
CA SER A 81 -22.01 31.16 20.35
C SER A 81 -22.02 32.67 20.08
#